data_AF-A0A382H184-F1
#
_entry.id   AF-A0A382H184-F1
#
_cell.length_a   1.000
_cell.length_b   1.000
_cell.length_c   1.000
_cell.angle_alpha   90.00
_cell.angle_beta   90.00
_cell.angle_gamma   90.00
#
_symmetry.space_group_name_H-M   'P 1'
#
loop_
_entity.id
_entity.type
_entity.pdbx_description
1 polymer ?
#
loop_
_entity_poly.entity_id
_entity_poly.type
_entity_poly.pdbx_seq_one_letter_code
_entity_poly.pdbx_strand_id
1 'polypeptide(L)' 'VYILRKKISSGSKFEKIVGYSRAVVDGEWIFVSGTTGYDYKNHTISDDVAEQTEQC' A
#
# COMPACT_ATOMS: atom_id res chain seq x y z
N VAL A 1 25.24 -8.71 -5.61
CA VAL A 1 24.76 -7.41 -6.16
C VAL A 1 24.00 -6.73 -5.04
N TYR A 2 24.43 -5.56 -4.56
CA TYR A 2 23.69 -4.85 -3.51
C TYR A 2 22.49 -4.14 -4.14
N ILE A 3 21.30 -4.39 -3.61
CA ILE A 3 20.07 -3.71 -4.06
C ILE A 3 19.99 -2.37 -3.33
N LEU A 4 20.12 -1.28 -4.10
CA LEU A 4 19.95 0.09 -3.61
C LEU A 4 18.48 0.37 -3.26
N ARG A 5 18.25 1.19 -2.23
CA ARG A 5 16.91 1.56 -1.76
C ARG A 5 16.04 2.10 -2.92
N LYS A 6 14.92 1.44 -3.20
CA LYS A 6 13.96 1.82 -4.25
C LYS A 6 12.57 2.03 -3.67
N LYS A 7 11.98 3.19 -3.93
CA LYS A 7 10.57 3.48 -3.62
C LYS A 7 9.67 2.98 -4.75
N ILE A 8 8.59 2.31 -4.41
CA ILE A 8 7.52 1.89 -5.32
C ILE A 8 6.29 2.73 -4.97
N SER A 9 5.79 3.48 -5.96
CA SER A 9 4.64 4.37 -5.79
C SER A 9 3.54 4.05 -6.78
N SER A 10 2.28 4.22 -6.37
CA SER A 10 1.12 4.03 -7.26
C SER A 10 0.71 5.30 -8.00
N GLY A 11 1.25 6.46 -7.59
CA GLY A 11 0.82 7.76 -8.10
C GLY A 11 -0.37 8.34 -7.35
N SER A 12 -0.74 7.78 -6.20
CA SER A 12 -1.82 8.33 -5.38
C SER A 12 -1.40 9.70 -4.83
N LYS A 13 -2.32 10.67 -4.84
CA LYS A 13 -2.07 11.99 -4.24
C LYS A 13 -1.67 11.87 -2.75
N PHE A 14 -2.19 10.86 -2.07
CA PHE A 14 -1.92 10.63 -0.64
C PHE A 14 -0.46 10.28 -0.37
N GLU A 15 0.26 9.63 -1.30
CA GLU A 15 1.69 9.32 -1.13
C GLU A 15 2.52 10.61 -0.96
N LYS A 16 2.16 11.69 -1.67
CA LYS A 16 2.79 13.00 -1.53
C LYS A 16 2.30 13.76 -0.30
N ILE A 17 1.00 13.72 -0.01
CA ILE A 17 0.39 14.47 1.10
C ILE A 17 0.84 13.92 2.46
N VAL A 18 0.84 12.60 2.61
CA VAL A 18 1.12 11.91 3.88
C VAL A 18 2.60 11.49 3.97
N GLY A 19 3.30 11.39 2.84
CA GLY A 19 4.75 11.12 2.82
C GLY A 19 5.11 9.65 2.95
N TYR A 20 4.45 8.77 2.18
CA TYR A 20 4.74 7.33 2.17
C TYR A 20 4.92 6.79 0.73
N SER A 21 5.39 5.55 0.61
CA SER A 21 5.47 4.78 -0.65
C SER A 21 4.72 3.46 -0.48
N ARG A 22 4.04 2.96 -1.52
CA ARG A 22 3.36 1.65 -1.46
C ARG A 22 4.27 0.53 -0.98
N ALA A 23 5.51 0.52 -1.47
CA ALA A 23 6.54 -0.33 -0.92
C ALA A 23 7.92 0.32 -1.04
N VAL A 24 8.87 -0.17 -0.23
CA VAL A 24 10.29 0.16 -0.33
C VAL A 24 11.09 -1.13 -0.39
N VAL A 25 11.89 -1.28 -1.44
CA VAL A 25 12.90 -2.34 -1.51
C VAL A 25 14.18 -1.79 -0.89
N ASP A 26 14.76 -2.53 0.06
CA ASP A 26 16.05 -2.20 0.67
C ASP A 26 16.83 -3.49 0.98
N GLY A 27 17.94 -3.69 0.27
CA GLY A 27 18.65 -4.96 0.27
C GLY A 27 17.74 -6.12 -0.17
N GLU A 28 17.63 -7.15 0.66
CA GLU A 28 16.79 -8.33 0.39
C GLU A 28 15.34 -8.19 0.88
N TRP A 29 15.00 -7.05 1.50
CA TRP A 29 13.69 -6.83 2.09
C TRP A 29 12.80 -5.95 1.22
N ILE A 30 11.50 -6.25 1.28
CA ILE A 30 10.44 -5.40 0.75
C ILE A 30 9.54 -5.01 1.92
N PHE A 31 9.55 -3.73 2.27
CA PHE A 31 8.65 -3.16 3.27
C PHE A 31 7.39 -2.68 2.54
N VAL A 32 6.25 -3.29 2.86
CA VAL A 32 4.95 -2.94 2.26
C VAL A 32 4.20 -2.04 3.23
N SER A 33 3.62 -0.95 2.71
CA SER A 33 2.74 -0.10 3.52
C SER A 33 1.46 -0.84 3.90
N GLY A 34 0.84 -0.44 5.02
CA GLY A 34 -0.48 -0.94 5.39
C GLY A 34 -1.51 -0.71 4.29
N THR A 35 -2.35 -1.71 4.08
CA THR A 35 -3.51 -1.65 3.19
C THR A 35 -4.80 -1.56 4.01
N THR A 36 -5.90 -1.24 3.34
CA THR A 36 -7.24 -1.15 3.92
C THR A 36 -8.19 -1.90 3.02
N GLY A 37 -9.22 -2.55 3.55
CA GLY A 37 -10.29 -3.18 2.77
C GLY A 37 -11.29 -2.19 2.17
N TYR A 38 -10.77 -1.11 1.58
CA TYR A 38 -11.57 -0.06 0.95
C TYR A 38 -11.79 -0.39 -0.53
N ASP A 39 -13.05 -0.51 -0.93
CA ASP A 39 -13.42 -0.70 -2.32
C ASP A 39 -13.33 0.64 -3.06
N TYR A 40 -12.26 0.81 -3.84
CA TYR A 40 -12.04 2.01 -4.64
C TYR A 40 -12.98 2.15 -5.85
N LYS A 41 -13.65 1.08 -6.28
CA LYS A 41 -14.64 1.13 -7.37
C LYS A 41 -15.96 1.71 -6.88
N ASN A 42 -16.41 1.27 -5.71
CA ASN A 42 -17.69 1.68 -5.13
C ASN A 42 -17.56 2.81 -4.09
N HIS A 43 -16.33 3.16 -3.69
CA HIS A 43 -16.03 4.15 -2.67
C HIS A 43 -16.57 3.81 -1.27
N THR A 44 -16.55 2.53 -0.90
CA THR A 44 -17.13 2.00 0.35
C THR A 44 -16.12 1.16 1.14
N ILE A 45 -16.44 0.90 2.40
CA ILE A 45 -15.79 -0.12 3.23
C ILE A 45 -16.88 -1.08 3.71
N SER A 46 -16.63 -2.39 3.66
CA SER A 46 -17.60 -3.37 4.14
C SER A 46 -17.73 -3.31 5.67
N ASP A 47 -18.91 -3.60 6.21
CA ASP A 47 -19.09 -3.80 7.65
C ASP A 47 -18.58 -5.17 8.13
N ASP A 48 -18.32 -6.11 7.21
CA ASP A 48 -17.74 -7.41 7.52
C ASP A 48 -16.20 -7.38 7.50
N VAL A 49 -15.60 -7.88 8.57
CA VAL A 49 -14.14 -7.90 8.74
C VAL A 49 -13.45 -8.92 7.83
N ALA A 50 -14.12 -10.05 7.52
CA ALA A 50 -13.55 -11.03 6.61
C ALA A 50 -13.48 -10.46 5.20
N GLU A 51 -14.55 -9.83 4.73
CA GLU A 51 -14.58 -9.14 3.43
C GLU A 51 -13.52 -8.02 3.35
N GLN A 52 -13.36 -7.21 4.39
CA GLN A 52 -12.27 -6.21 4.42
C GLN A 52 -10.90 -6.87 4.28
N THR A 53 -10.68 -8.03 4.90
CA THR A 53 -9.39 -8.74 4.86
C THR A 53 -9.07 -9.27 3.47
N GLU A 54 -10.06 -9.76 2.72
CA GLU A 54 -9.88 -10.22 1.35
C GLU A 54 -9.53 -9.09 0.37
N GLN A 55 -9.96 -7.86 0.68
CA GLN A 55 -9.68 -6.67 -0.13
C GLN A 55 -8.32 -6.01 0.20
N CYS A 56 -7.71 -6.37 1.34
CA CYS A 56 -6.44 -5.80 1.79
C CYS A 56 -5.23 -6.29 0.99
#